data_AF-A0ABD3F6Z9-F1
#
_entry.id   AF-A0ABD3F6Z9-F1
#
_cell.length_a   1.000
_cell.length_b   1.000
_cell.length_c   1.000
_cell.angle_alpha   90.00
_cell.angle_beta   90.00
_cell.angle_gamma   90.00
#
_symmetry.space_group_name_H-M   'P 1'
#
loop_
_entity.id
_entity.type
_entity.pdbx_description
1 polymer ?
#
loop_
_entity_poly.entity_id
_entity_poly.type
_entity_poly.pdbx_seq_one_letter_code
_entity_poly.pdbx_strand_id
1 'polypeptide(L)'
;MLRGKQLTEQVCLEINEHHKDGKSNREIGRLLGRSEKAIRGYLKHGTAASATKRTGKKPKIVGQEIRRVVQRATVRNPSVKEISDLLPSNPSKSTVLRVLRSNCATTDTKHA
;
A
#
# COMPACT_ATOMS: atom_id res chain seq x y z
N MET A 1 -14.91 3.29 -8.10
CA MET A 1 -14.02 2.10 -7.99
C MET A 1 -13.44 1.79 -9.36
N LEU A 2 -12.14 1.45 -9.44
CA LEU A 2 -11.57 0.87 -10.66
C LEU A 2 -12.21 -0.50 -10.89
N ARG A 3 -12.83 -0.70 -12.05
CA ARG A 3 -13.43 -1.99 -12.45
C ARG A 3 -12.53 -2.61 -13.54
N GLY A 4 -12.17 -3.89 -13.38
CA GLY A 4 -11.43 -4.66 -14.39
C GLY A 4 -9.92 -4.78 -14.16
N LYS A 5 -9.28 -5.64 -14.98
CA LYS A 5 -7.83 -5.89 -14.99
C LYS A 5 -7.07 -4.68 -15.53
N GLN A 6 -5.86 -4.43 -15.01
CA GLN A 6 -4.97 -3.40 -15.57
C GLN A 6 -4.60 -3.69 -17.03
N LEU A 7 -4.16 -2.64 -17.75
CA LEU A 7 -3.62 -2.77 -19.10
C LEU A 7 -2.23 -3.41 -19.00
N THR A 8 -2.01 -4.48 -19.76
CA THR A 8 -0.69 -5.10 -19.89
C THR A 8 0.17 -4.26 -20.82
N GLU A 9 1.49 -4.43 -20.75
CA GLU A 9 2.45 -3.70 -21.59
C GLU A 9 2.17 -3.92 -23.09
N GLN A 10 1.83 -5.14 -23.49
CA GLN A 10 1.45 -5.48 -24.87
C GLN A 10 0.25 -4.66 -25.35
N VAL A 11 -0.83 -4.63 -24.55
CA VAL A 11 -2.04 -3.87 -24.89
C VAL A 11 -1.74 -2.37 -24.94
N CYS A 12 -0.84 -1.87 -24.09
CA CYS A 12 -0.39 -0.48 -24.14
C CYS A 12 0.34 -0.14 -25.45
N LEU A 13 1.18 -1.05 -25.97
CA LEU A 13 1.85 -0.89 -27.26
C LEU A 13 0.82 -0.85 -28.41
N GLU A 14 -0.11 -1.80 -28.43
CA GLU A 14 -1.19 -1.85 -29.42
C GLU A 14 -2.08 -0.59 -29.41
N ILE A 15 -2.38 -0.04 -28.23
CA ILE A 15 -3.09 1.23 -28.10
C ILE A 15 -2.31 2.37 -28.77
N ASN A 16 -1.00 2.43 -28.57
CA ASN A 16 -0.16 3.49 -29.15
C ASN A 16 -0.07 3.38 -30.67
N GLU A 17 0.03 2.16 -31.21
CA GLU A 17 0.01 1.91 -32.66
C GLU A 17 -1.31 2.38 -33.27
N HIS A 18 -2.44 1.90 -32.74
CA HIS A 18 -3.75 2.29 -33.27
C HIS A 18 -4.09 3.76 -33.08
N HIS A 19 -3.57 4.41 -32.04
CA HIS A 19 -3.71 5.85 -31.86
C HIS A 19 -2.87 6.63 -32.88
N LYS A 20 -1.68 6.15 -33.24
CA LYS A 20 -0.87 6.72 -34.33
C LYS A 20 -1.55 6.56 -35.69
N ASP A 21 -2.25 5.45 -35.90
CA ASP A 21 -3.08 5.21 -37.10
C ASP A 21 -4.33 6.12 -37.18
N GLY A 22 -4.57 6.97 -36.17
CA GLY A 22 -5.70 7.90 -36.15
C GLY A 22 -7.06 7.27 -35.80
N LYS A 23 -7.07 6.03 -35.28
CA LYS A 23 -8.32 5.36 -34.90
C LYS A 23 -8.97 6.03 -33.69
N SER A 24 -10.30 5.99 -33.64
CA SER A 24 -11.03 6.55 -32.51
C SER A 24 -10.86 5.70 -31.24
N ASN A 25 -10.83 6.32 -30.06
CA ASN A 25 -10.71 5.59 -28.78
C ASN A 25 -11.77 4.50 -28.59
N ARG A 26 -12.97 4.69 -29.14
CA ARG A 26 -14.08 3.72 -29.07
C ARG A 26 -13.79 2.50 -29.95
N GLU A 27 -13.20 2.72 -31.12
CA GLU A 27 -12.80 1.66 -32.05
C GLU A 27 -11.63 0.84 -31.50
N ILE A 28 -10.61 1.51 -30.96
CA ILE A 28 -9.50 0.85 -30.24
C ILE A 28 -10.06 -0.01 -29.09
N GLY A 29 -11.06 0.49 -28.36
CA GLY A 29 -11.72 -0.27 -27.29
C GLY A 29 -12.43 -1.53 -27.78
N ARG A 30 -13.08 -1.48 -28.93
CA ARG A 30 -13.73 -2.64 -29.54
C ARG A 30 -12.71 -3.67 -30.00
N LEU A 31 -11.64 -3.23 -30.66
CA LEU A 31 -10.57 -4.12 -31.16
C LEU A 31 -9.86 -4.86 -30.02
N LEU A 32 -9.55 -4.15 -28.93
CA LEU A 32 -8.77 -4.69 -27.82
C LEU A 32 -9.63 -5.27 -26.69
N GLY A 33 -10.98 -5.26 -26.84
CA GLY A 33 -11.90 -5.70 -25.81
C GLY A 33 -11.81 -4.88 -24.50
N ARG A 34 -11.44 -3.59 -24.59
CA ARG A 34 -11.26 -2.69 -23.44
C ARG A 34 -12.24 -1.54 -23.46
N SER A 35 -12.56 -1.01 -22.27
CA SER A 35 -13.43 0.16 -22.18
C SER A 35 -12.73 1.40 -22.75
N GLU A 36 -13.47 2.23 -23.47
CA GLU A 36 -12.99 3.52 -23.98
C GLU A 36 -12.39 4.39 -22.86
N LYS A 37 -12.99 4.33 -21.66
CA LYS A 37 -12.50 5.04 -20.48
C LYS A 37 -11.10 4.60 -20.05
N ALA A 38 -10.77 3.31 -20.18
CA ALA A 38 -9.45 2.79 -19.87
C ALA A 38 -8.40 3.30 -20.87
N ILE A 39 -8.73 3.30 -22.16
CA ILE A 39 -7.87 3.80 -23.23
C ILE A 39 -7.63 5.30 -23.08
N ARG A 40 -8.69 6.08 -22.88
CA ARG A 40 -8.59 7.53 -22.63
C ARG A 40 -7.75 7.82 -21.40
N GLY A 41 -7.92 7.04 -20.32
CA GLY A 41 -7.12 7.17 -19.11
C GLY A 41 -5.64 6.89 -19.35
N TYR A 42 -5.33 5.85 -20.13
CA TYR A 42 -3.97 5.53 -20.53
C TYR A 42 -3.34 6.62 -21.40
N LEU A 43 -4.01 7.07 -22.46
CA LEU A 43 -3.48 8.11 -23.35
C LEU A 43 -3.25 9.44 -22.61
N LYS A 44 -4.07 9.76 -21.60
CA LYS A 44 -3.94 11.00 -20.81
C LYS A 44 -2.81 10.95 -19.78
N HIS A 45 -2.64 9.82 -19.10
CA HIS A 45 -1.76 9.71 -17.93
C HIS A 45 -0.57 8.77 -18.13
N GLY A 46 -0.48 8.13 -19.30
CA GLY A 46 0.52 7.12 -19.62
C GLY A 46 0.49 5.92 -18.66
N THR A 47 1.66 5.29 -18.52
CA THR A 47 1.90 4.19 -17.57
C THR A 47 1.87 4.65 -16.12
N ALA A 48 2.05 5.95 -15.85
CA ALA A 48 2.05 6.51 -14.49
C ALA A 48 0.71 6.31 -13.75
N ALA A 49 -0.42 6.27 -14.46
CA ALA A 49 -1.72 5.97 -13.85
C ALA A 49 -1.82 4.55 -13.29
N SER A 50 -1.04 3.59 -13.82
CA SER A 50 -1.00 2.21 -13.32
C SER A 50 -0.05 2.03 -12.13
N ALA A 51 0.95 2.91 -12.01
CA ALA A 51 2.09 2.76 -11.10
C ALA A 51 1.82 3.24 -9.67
N THR A 52 0.76 4.02 -9.44
CA THR A 52 0.45 4.50 -8.08
C THR A 52 0.02 3.33 -7.20
N LYS A 53 0.97 2.87 -6.37
CA LYS A 53 0.72 1.83 -5.37
C LYS A 53 -0.48 2.24 -4.51
N ARG A 54 -1.41 1.32 -4.30
CA ARG A 54 -2.50 1.53 -3.36
C ARG A 54 -1.89 1.68 -1.97
N THR A 55 -1.93 2.90 -1.44
CA THR A 55 -1.60 3.13 -0.04
C THR A 55 -2.59 2.32 0.80
N GLY A 56 -2.06 1.41 1.61
CA GLY A 56 -2.87 0.63 2.54
C GLY A 56 -3.56 1.52 3.58
N LYS A 57 -4.38 0.90 4.43
CA LYS A 57 -4.96 1.61 5.58
C LYS A 57 -3.84 2.15 6.46
N LYS A 58 -4.04 3.35 7.00
CA LYS A 58 -3.12 3.91 8.00
C LYS A 58 -3.03 2.94 9.20
N PRO A 59 -1.81 2.66 9.71
CA PRO A 59 -1.65 1.79 10.87
C PRO A 59 -2.31 2.41 12.10
N LYS A 60 -2.75 1.57 13.05
CA LYS A 60 -3.40 2.02 14.29
C LYS A 60 -2.47 2.78 15.22
N ILE A 61 -1.18 2.42 15.22
CA ILE A 61 -0.13 3.07 16.02
C ILE A 61 0.75 3.86 15.05
N VAL A 62 0.91 5.16 15.27
CA VAL A 62 1.66 6.04 14.34
C VAL A 62 2.60 6.97 15.09
N GLY A 63 3.77 7.26 14.50
CA GLY A 63 4.63 8.37 14.90
C GLY A 63 5.04 8.36 16.38
N GLN A 64 4.53 9.31 17.16
CA GLN A 64 4.85 9.46 18.59
C GLN A 64 4.39 8.27 19.44
N GLU A 65 3.30 7.60 19.08
CA GLU A 65 2.82 6.43 19.83
C GLU A 65 3.81 5.27 19.75
N ILE A 66 4.48 5.08 18.60
CA ILE A 66 5.53 4.07 18.42
C ILE A 66 6.66 4.33 19.42
N ARG A 67 7.09 5.59 19.55
CA ARG A 67 8.14 5.98 20.51
C ARG A 67 7.74 5.71 21.95
N ARG A 68 6.48 6.03 22.31
CA ARG A 68 5.95 5.75 23.66
C ARG A 68 5.90 4.26 23.96
N VAL A 69 5.53 3.43 22.98
CA VAL A 69 5.52 1.97 23.12
C VAL A 69 6.92 1.43 23.37
N VAL A 70 7.90 1.83 22.54
CA VAL A 70 9.29 1.37 22.67
C VAL A 70 9.91 1.85 23.99
N GLN A 71 9.77 3.13 24.33
CA GLN A 71 10.33 3.69 25.57
C GLN A 71 9.77 2.98 26.81
N ARG A 72 8.46 2.69 26.84
CA ARG A 72 7.85 2.02 27.98
C ARG A 72 8.30 0.58 28.10
N ALA A 73 8.39 -0.13 26.96
CA ALA A 73 8.94 -1.48 26.93
C ALA A 73 10.37 -1.50 27.51
N THR A 74 11.23 -0.55 27.11
CA THR A 74 12.61 -0.48 27.59
C THR A 74 12.76 -0.06 29.05
N VAL A 75 12.00 0.94 29.52
CA VAL A 75 12.21 1.54 30.85
C VAL A 75 11.53 0.74 31.97
N ARG A 76 10.36 0.15 31.70
CA ARG A 76 9.52 -0.45 32.75
C ARG A 76 9.25 -1.95 32.56
N ASN A 77 9.64 -2.54 31.43
CA ASN A 77 9.32 -3.92 31.04
C ASN A 77 7.85 -4.36 31.32
N PRO A 78 6.83 -3.53 31.02
CA PRO A 78 5.44 -3.90 31.26
C PRO A 78 4.97 -4.98 30.27
N SER A 79 3.91 -5.70 30.65
CA SER A 79 3.27 -6.65 29.75
C SER A 79 2.66 -5.95 28.53
N VAL A 80 2.54 -6.68 27.42
CA VAL A 80 1.94 -6.17 26.17
C VAL A 80 0.52 -5.66 26.39
N LYS A 81 -0.23 -6.26 27.32
CA LYS A 81 -1.60 -5.85 27.66
C LYS A 81 -1.59 -4.47 28.33
N GLU A 82 -0.71 -4.25 29.30
CA GLU A 82 -0.59 -2.96 29.97
C GLU A 82 -0.17 -1.85 28.99
N ILE A 83 0.73 -2.16 28.04
CA ILE A 83 1.10 -1.20 26.99
C ILE A 83 -0.12 -0.86 26.12
N SER A 84 -0.92 -1.85 25.75
CA SER A 84 -2.15 -1.67 24.96
C SER A 84 -3.17 -0.78 25.66
N ASP A 85 -3.46 -1.09 26.93
CA ASP A 85 -4.49 -0.41 27.72
C ASP A 85 -4.16 1.07 27.97
N LEU A 86 -2.88 1.43 27.96
CA LEU A 86 -2.42 2.80 28.17
C LEU A 86 -2.34 3.65 26.89
N LEU A 87 -2.59 3.07 25.71
CA LEU A 87 -2.57 3.80 24.44
C LEU A 87 -3.99 4.26 24.07
N PRO A 88 -4.17 5.51 23.61
CA PRO A 88 -5.50 6.03 23.26
C PRO A 88 -6.13 5.28 22.08
N SER A 89 -5.29 4.72 21.19
CA SER A 89 -5.71 3.95 20.02
C SER A 89 -6.16 2.52 20.33
N ASN A 90 -6.04 2.07 21.59
CA ASN A 90 -6.32 0.71 22.07
C ASN A 90 -5.98 -0.39 21.03
N PRO A 91 -4.70 -0.50 20.62
CA PRO A 91 -4.27 -1.43 19.59
C PRO A 91 -4.31 -2.87 20.10
N SER A 92 -4.51 -3.86 19.22
CA SER A 92 -4.43 -5.26 19.66
C SER A 92 -3.04 -5.61 20.20
N LYS A 93 -2.95 -6.58 21.12
CA LYS A 93 -1.67 -7.14 21.59
C LYS A 93 -0.73 -7.51 20.44
N SER A 94 -1.27 -8.10 19.37
CA SER A 94 -0.53 -8.46 18.16
C SER A 94 0.06 -7.24 17.42
N THR A 95 -0.63 -6.10 17.46
CA THR A 95 -0.15 -4.85 16.86
C THR A 95 0.98 -4.25 17.69
N VAL A 96 0.84 -4.24 19.02
CA VAL A 96 1.91 -3.79 19.94
C VAL A 96 3.16 -4.65 19.78
N LEU A 97 3.01 -5.98 19.78
CA LEU A 97 4.13 -6.92 19.54
C LEU A 97 4.78 -6.71 18.18
N ARG A 98 4.00 -6.47 17.12
CA ARG A 98 4.54 -6.16 15.80
C ARG A 98 5.38 -4.89 15.84
N VAL A 99 4.88 -3.83 16.47
CA VAL A 99 5.63 -2.57 16.63
C VAL A 99 6.91 -2.79 17.42
N LEU A 100 6.87 -3.51 18.54
CA LEU A 100 8.06 -3.83 19.32
C LEU A 100 9.08 -4.63 18.49
N ARG A 101 8.67 -5.69 17.80
CA ARG A 101 9.56 -6.49 16.94
C ARG A 101 10.18 -5.70 15.79
N SER A 102 9.41 -4.78 15.19
CA SER A 102 9.90 -3.96 14.08
C SER A 102 10.84 -2.83 14.52
N ASN A 103 10.84 -2.43 15.80
CA ASN A 103 11.63 -1.31 16.31
C ASN A 103 12.73 -1.72 17.30
N CYS A 104 12.59 -2.86 17.96
CA CYS A 104 13.64 -3.47 18.77
C CYS A 104 14.47 -4.38 17.88
N ALA A 105 15.57 -3.86 17.33
CA ALA A 105 16.65 -4.70 16.82
C ALA A 105 17.28 -5.42 18.03
N THR A 106 17.05 -6.74 18.12
CA THR A 106 17.81 -7.74 18.88
C THR A 106 18.63 -7.22 20.08
N THR A 107 18.08 -7.31 21.29
CA THR A 107 18.88 -7.63 22.46
C THR A 107 18.71 -9.12 22.75
N ASP A 108 19.29 -9.96 21.87
CA ASP A 108 19.61 -11.34 22.21
C ASP A 108 20.85 -11.31 23.12
N THR A 109 20.67 -10.94 24.38
CA THR A 109 21.62 -11.32 25.43
C THR A 109 21.15 -12.65 25.98
N LYS A 110 21.69 -13.73 25.41
CA LYS A 110 21.70 -15.07 26.01
C LYS A 110 22.24 -14.94 27.44
N HIS A 111 21.43 -15.24 28.44
CA HIS A 111 21.93 -15.57 29.77
C HIS A 111 22.62 -16.94 29.66
N ALA A 112 23.94 -16.94 29.80
CA ALA A 112 24.75 -18.11 30.12
C ALA A 112 25.16 -18.02 31.60
#